data_AF-A0A958QGH4-F1
#
_entry.id   AF-A0A958QGH4-F1
#
_cell.length_a   1.000
_cell.length_b   1.000
_cell.length_c   1.000
_cell.angle_alpha   90.00
_cell.angle_beta   90.00
_cell.angle_gamma   90.00
#
_symmetry.space_group_name_H-M   'P 1'
#
loop_
_entity.id
_entity.type
_entity.pdbx_description
1 polymer ?
#
loop_
_entity_poly.entity_id
_entity_poly.type
_entity_poly.pdbx_seq_one_letter_code
_entity_poly.pdbx_strand_id
1 'polypeptide(L)'
;MSGQKKYAPTQRRLKKAREDGDVAKSRDLTAAASLLGALSCMGLAGLGGRNILLFSDEIIRLTTDFDSESMLGLSATILRIFCSTVLPILGAALVCALIAEVYQVGWLVRFNLLAPRFSRLSFTKGFCRLFGFSSGSAPACARLPVEIAKLALYVFVGGIISALVSIAVCRELLGGAVWQPEVILQFGHYSLLAAAFAAAAVILLLGFADYLIQQKRRTARLRMDANEFKQELRENEGDAQQRGMRKQLHFEIAAQNLVQKVRSAKVVIFGNSRGA
;
A
#
# COMPACT_ATOMS: atom_id res chain seq x y z
N MET A 1 -23.89 -30.58 -2.61
CA MET A 1 -23.91 -29.55 -3.67
C MET A 1 -23.28 -28.29 -3.09
N SER A 2 -22.02 -28.01 -3.42
CA SER A 2 -21.36 -26.76 -3.05
C SER A 2 -22.13 -25.59 -3.65
N GLY A 3 -22.59 -24.67 -2.79
CA GLY A 3 -23.29 -23.48 -3.26
C GLY A 3 -22.38 -22.69 -4.20
N GLN A 4 -22.94 -22.14 -5.27
CA GLN A 4 -22.23 -21.11 -6.02
C GLN A 4 -22.24 -19.82 -5.19
N LYS A 5 -21.04 -19.30 -4.92
CA LYS A 5 -20.80 -18.06 -4.18
C LYS A 5 -21.33 -16.85 -4.93
N LYS A 6 -22.63 -16.59 -4.79
CA LYS A 6 -23.36 -15.57 -5.55
C LYS A 6 -23.54 -14.26 -4.78
N TYR A 7 -23.44 -14.28 -3.45
CA TYR A 7 -23.70 -13.11 -2.61
C TYR A 7 -22.41 -12.33 -2.31
N ALA A 8 -22.53 -11.00 -2.30
CA ALA A 8 -21.44 -10.10 -1.91
C ALA A 8 -21.12 -10.26 -0.41
N PRO A 9 -19.85 -10.09 0.01
CA PRO A 9 -19.49 -10.16 1.42
C PRO A 9 -20.18 -9.06 2.24
N THR A 10 -20.70 -9.41 3.41
CA THR A 10 -21.21 -8.43 4.39
C THR A 10 -20.08 -7.58 4.96
N GLN A 11 -20.40 -6.42 5.53
CA GLN A 11 -19.42 -5.56 6.20
C GLN A 11 -18.73 -6.27 7.37
N ARG A 12 -19.44 -7.14 8.10
CA ARG A 12 -18.85 -7.92 9.21
C ARG A 12 -17.78 -8.87 8.71
N ARG A 13 -18.01 -9.62 7.62
CA ARG A 13 -16.99 -10.51 7.05
C ARG A 13 -15.78 -9.73 6.54
N LEU A 14 -15.99 -8.56 5.93
CA LEU A 14 -14.92 -7.67 5.50
C LEU A 14 -14.08 -7.18 6.69
N LYS A 15 -14.73 -6.76 7.79
CA LYS A 15 -14.06 -6.34 9.03
C LYS A 15 -13.30 -7.50 9.66
N LYS A 16 -13.92 -8.67 9.82
CA LYS A 16 -13.28 -9.88 10.38
C LYS A 16 -12.08 -10.34 9.55
N ALA A 17 -12.21 -10.40 8.22
CA ALA A 17 -11.08 -10.69 7.33
C ALA A 17 -9.95 -9.65 7.49
N ARG A 18 -10.33 -8.37 7.62
CA ARG A 18 -9.41 -7.26 7.94
C ARG A 18 -8.91 -7.28 9.38
N GLU A 19 -9.48 -8.04 10.31
CA GLU A 19 -9.01 -8.31 11.68
C GLU A 19 -8.22 -9.63 11.78
N ASP A 20 -8.25 -10.46 10.75
CA ASP A 20 -7.49 -11.73 10.64
C ASP A 20 -6.20 -11.62 9.81
N GLY A 21 -6.13 -10.65 8.89
CA GLY A 21 -4.89 -10.20 8.24
C GLY A 21 -4.99 -10.22 6.74
N ASP A 22 -6.16 -10.64 6.24
CA ASP A 22 -6.48 -10.72 4.84
C ASP A 22 -6.83 -9.31 4.35
N VAL A 23 -5.81 -8.61 3.87
CA VAL A 23 -5.88 -7.30 3.21
C VAL A 23 -5.25 -7.41 1.83
N ALA A 24 -5.83 -6.72 0.85
CA ALA A 24 -5.23 -6.66 -0.49
C ALA A 24 -4.08 -5.65 -0.45
N LYS A 25 -2.90 -6.05 -0.93
CA LYS A 25 -1.75 -5.14 -1.01
C LYS A 25 -0.82 -5.50 -2.18
N SER A 26 -0.46 -4.50 -2.96
CA SER A 26 0.54 -4.64 -4.01
C SER A 26 1.89 -4.15 -3.50
N ARG A 27 2.88 -5.05 -3.53
CA ARG A 27 4.27 -4.71 -3.16
C ARG A 27 4.88 -3.74 -4.16
N ASP A 28 4.50 -3.89 -5.43
CA ASP A 28 5.00 -3.06 -6.53
C ASP A 28 4.52 -1.61 -6.38
N LEU A 29 3.29 -1.40 -5.92
CA LEU A 29 2.76 -0.06 -5.63
C LEU A 29 3.53 0.64 -4.50
N THR A 30 3.82 -0.09 -3.41
CA THR A 30 4.60 0.47 -2.28
C THR A 30 6.04 0.79 -2.70
N ALA A 31 6.67 -0.08 -3.50
CA ALA A 31 8.02 0.13 -4.03
C ALA A 31 8.08 1.29 -5.04
N ALA A 32 7.06 1.44 -5.90
CA ALA A 32 7.00 2.55 -6.85
C ALA A 32 6.82 3.90 -6.14
N ALA A 33 5.96 3.94 -5.11
CA ALA A 33 5.77 5.14 -4.32
C ALA A 33 7.05 5.55 -3.56
N SER A 34 7.77 4.58 -2.98
CA SER A 34 9.05 4.88 -2.30
C SER A 34 10.11 5.38 -3.27
N LEU A 35 10.20 4.79 -4.47
CA LEU A 35 11.08 5.23 -5.55
C LEU A 35 10.76 6.66 -5.98
N LEU A 36 9.48 7.00 -6.19
CA LEU A 36 9.06 8.36 -6.54
C LEU A 36 9.40 9.38 -5.44
N GLY A 37 9.24 9.01 -4.17
CA GLY A 37 9.65 9.86 -3.04
C GLY A 37 11.15 10.16 -3.07
N ALA A 38 11.97 9.12 -3.28
CA ALA A 38 13.41 9.25 -3.43
C ALA A 38 13.81 10.15 -4.62
N LEU A 39 13.22 9.89 -5.80
CA LEU A 39 13.48 10.66 -7.02
C LEU A 39 13.05 12.12 -6.90
N SER A 40 11.91 12.39 -6.24
CA SER A 40 11.43 13.75 -5.98
C SER A 40 12.36 14.52 -5.06
N CYS A 41 12.88 13.86 -4.02
CA CYS A 41 13.89 14.45 -3.17
C CYS A 41 15.19 14.75 -3.95
N MET A 42 15.66 13.80 -4.77
CA MET A 42 16.86 13.99 -5.61
C MET A 42 16.69 15.13 -6.62
N GLY A 43 15.54 15.21 -7.30
CA GLY A 43 15.28 16.18 -8.36
C GLY A 43 15.01 17.59 -7.85
N LEU A 44 14.20 17.74 -6.80
CA LEU A 44 13.81 19.06 -6.27
C LEU A 44 14.91 19.71 -5.43
N ALA A 45 15.67 18.91 -4.68
CA ALA A 45 16.64 19.46 -3.74
C ALA A 45 18.03 19.70 -4.36
N GLY A 46 18.24 19.35 -5.64
CA GLY A 46 19.52 19.54 -6.34
C GLY A 46 20.72 18.92 -5.62
N LEU A 47 20.46 17.95 -4.73
CA LEU A 47 21.41 17.47 -3.73
C LEU A 47 22.64 16.80 -4.36
N GLY A 48 22.50 16.25 -5.57
CA GLY A 48 23.60 15.65 -6.29
C GLY A 48 24.67 16.67 -6.71
N GLY A 49 24.27 17.74 -7.40
CA GLY A 49 25.22 18.67 -8.03
C GLY A 49 26.03 19.49 -7.02
N ARG A 50 25.36 20.06 -6.00
CA ARG A 50 26.04 20.92 -5.01
C ARG A 50 27.01 20.14 -4.14
N ASN A 51 26.63 18.91 -3.75
CA ASN A 51 27.46 18.11 -2.85
C ASN A 51 28.66 17.50 -3.56
N ILE A 52 28.57 17.22 -4.86
CA ILE A 52 29.73 16.83 -5.68
C ILE A 52 30.75 17.98 -5.74
N LEU A 53 30.31 19.22 -5.94
CA LEU A 53 31.21 20.38 -5.94
C LEU A 53 31.91 20.58 -4.59
N LEU A 54 31.17 20.46 -3.49
CA LEU A 54 31.75 20.54 -2.13
C LEU A 54 32.75 19.42 -1.86
N PHE A 55 32.48 18.21 -2.34
CA PHE A 55 33.42 17.08 -2.23
C PHE A 55 34.68 17.30 -3.07
N SER A 56 34.52 17.92 -4.24
CA SER A 56 35.62 18.23 -5.16
C SER A 56 36.57 19.26 -4.55
N ASP A 57 36.03 20.34 -3.94
CA ASP A 57 36.84 21.37 -3.28
C ASP A 57 37.66 20.78 -2.12
N GLU A 58 37.06 19.87 -1.34
CA GLU A 58 37.73 19.24 -0.21
C GLU A 58 38.83 18.26 -0.63
N ILE A 59 38.64 17.53 -1.73
CA ILE A 59 39.70 16.70 -2.34
C ILE A 59 40.87 17.54 -2.82
N ILE A 60 40.60 18.69 -3.45
CA ILE A 60 41.65 19.60 -3.93
C ILE A 60 42.45 20.16 -2.74
N ARG A 61 41.78 20.53 -1.64
CA ARG A 61 42.44 20.97 -0.41
C ARG A 61 43.40 19.92 0.15
N LEU A 62 43.00 18.64 0.15
CA LEU A 62 43.85 17.53 0.58
C LEU A 62 45.09 17.31 -0.29
N THR A 63 45.01 17.63 -1.58
CA THR A 63 46.18 17.55 -2.47
C THR A 63 47.16 18.69 -2.27
N THR A 64 46.75 19.76 -1.57
CA THR A 64 47.56 20.98 -1.39
C THR A 64 48.18 21.06 0.01
N ASP A 65 47.42 20.67 1.05
CA ASP A 65 47.89 20.64 2.46
C ASP A 65 47.42 19.36 3.17
N PHE A 66 48.32 18.38 3.30
CA PHE A 66 48.05 17.09 3.92
C PHE A 66 48.49 17.09 5.40
N ASP A 67 47.56 17.41 6.30
CA ASP A 67 47.74 17.32 7.76
C ASP A 67 46.55 16.63 8.45
N SER A 68 46.71 16.28 9.72
CA SER A 68 45.71 15.61 10.55
C SER A 68 44.40 16.40 10.68
N GLU A 69 44.47 17.75 10.68
CA GLU A 69 43.27 18.59 10.63
C GLU A 69 42.55 18.50 9.28
N SER A 70 43.27 18.44 8.17
CA SER A 70 42.70 18.25 6.83
C SER A 70 41.98 16.91 6.70
N MET A 71 42.52 15.85 7.30
CA MET A 71 41.87 14.52 7.36
C MET A 71 40.57 14.54 8.19
N LEU A 72 40.57 15.23 9.34
CA LEU A 72 39.37 15.42 10.17
C LEU A 72 38.30 16.25 9.45
N GLY A 73 38.70 17.34 8.79
CA GLY A 73 37.83 18.18 7.96
C GLY A 73 37.15 17.37 6.85
N LEU A 74 37.92 16.57 6.11
CA LEU A 74 37.37 15.67 5.09
C LEU A 74 36.36 14.69 5.68
N SER A 75 36.68 14.03 6.80
CA SER A 75 35.76 13.07 7.43
C SER A 75 34.44 13.72 7.86
N ALA A 76 34.49 14.94 8.38
CA ALA A 76 33.31 15.71 8.75
C ALA A 76 32.51 16.16 7.53
N THR A 77 33.19 16.56 6.45
CA THR A 77 32.57 16.94 5.17
C THR A 77 31.89 15.75 4.49
N ILE A 78 32.54 14.57 4.48
CA ILE A 78 31.95 13.31 3.99
C ILE A 78 30.70 12.97 4.80
N LEU A 79 30.79 13.01 6.13
CA LEU A 79 29.65 12.70 7.01
C LEU A 79 28.50 13.68 6.79
N ARG A 80 28.80 14.97 6.64
CA ARG A 80 27.79 16.02 6.38
C ARG A 80 27.14 15.84 5.02
N ILE A 81 27.90 15.51 3.97
CA ILE A 81 27.36 15.21 2.64
C ILE A 81 26.49 13.96 2.70
N PHE A 82 26.96 12.90 3.37
CA PHE A 82 26.20 11.68 3.56
C PHE A 82 24.88 11.96 4.28
N CYS A 83 24.91 12.64 5.44
CA CYS A 83 23.70 12.97 6.18
C CYS A 83 22.78 13.93 5.42
N SER A 84 23.30 14.97 4.77
CA SER A 84 22.46 15.93 4.03
C SER A 84 21.88 15.38 2.72
N THR A 85 22.43 14.28 2.20
CA THR A 85 21.94 13.65 0.96
C THR A 85 21.09 12.42 1.26
N VAL A 86 21.64 11.47 2.03
CA VAL A 86 21.06 10.14 2.23
C VAL A 86 19.86 10.19 3.17
N LEU A 87 19.93 10.93 4.29
CA LEU A 87 18.78 10.99 5.22
C LEU A 87 17.53 11.57 4.57
N PRO A 88 17.59 12.70 3.83
CA PRO A 88 16.40 13.24 3.16
C PRO A 88 15.80 12.28 2.13
N ILE A 89 16.65 11.61 1.34
CA ILE A 89 16.21 10.62 0.34
C ILE A 89 15.52 9.44 1.03
N LEU A 90 16.14 8.87 2.07
CA LEU A 90 15.55 7.79 2.85
C LEU A 90 14.27 8.22 3.55
N GLY A 91 14.24 9.43 4.11
CA GLY A 91 13.08 10.00 4.76
C GLY A 91 11.92 10.16 3.78
N ALA A 92 12.16 10.74 2.60
CA ALA A 92 11.15 10.87 1.56
C ALA A 92 10.64 9.52 1.06
N ALA A 93 11.54 8.56 0.82
CA ALA A 93 11.18 7.20 0.42
C ALA A 93 10.32 6.50 1.49
N LEU A 94 10.70 6.63 2.77
CA LEU A 94 9.96 6.09 3.91
C LEU A 94 8.57 6.70 4.00
N VAL A 95 8.46 8.03 3.94
CA VAL A 95 7.19 8.76 4.03
C VAL A 95 6.25 8.32 2.91
N CYS A 96 6.73 8.29 1.66
CA CYS A 96 5.92 7.84 0.53
C CYS A 96 5.54 6.36 0.63
N ALA A 97 6.44 5.49 1.10
CA ALA A 97 6.13 4.08 1.35
C ALA A 97 5.03 3.91 2.41
N LEU A 98 5.12 4.67 3.51
CA LEU A 98 4.12 4.65 4.58
C LEU A 98 2.76 5.15 4.08
N ILE A 99 2.73 6.24 3.30
CA ILE A 99 1.51 6.74 2.66
C ILE A 99 0.90 5.66 1.77
N ALA A 100 1.71 4.98 0.95
CA ALA A 100 1.23 3.90 0.09
C ALA A 100 0.69 2.69 0.89
N GLU A 101 1.34 2.29 1.98
CA GLU A 101 0.87 1.18 2.82
C GLU A 101 -0.44 1.56 3.55
N VAL A 102 -0.52 2.78 4.07
CA VAL A 102 -1.75 3.31 4.69
C VAL A 102 -2.87 3.44 3.66
N TYR A 103 -2.59 3.86 2.43
CA TYR A 103 -3.60 3.90 1.37
C TYR A 103 -4.14 2.51 1.04
N GLN A 104 -3.28 1.50 0.95
CA GLN A 104 -3.68 0.15 0.56
C GLN A 104 -4.42 -0.62 1.67
N VAL A 105 -3.93 -0.53 2.90
CA VAL A 105 -4.36 -1.36 4.04
C VAL A 105 -5.24 -0.57 5.02
N GLY A 106 -5.12 0.75 5.02
CA GLY A 106 -5.60 1.65 6.07
C GLY A 106 -4.81 1.49 7.37
N TRP A 107 -5.15 2.31 8.37
CA TRP A 107 -4.59 2.14 9.71
C TRP A 107 -5.08 0.83 10.33
N LEU A 108 -4.19 -0.14 10.50
CA LEU A 108 -4.51 -1.46 11.04
C LEU A 108 -3.40 -1.96 11.95
N VAL A 109 -3.46 -1.55 13.23
CA VAL A 109 -2.50 -1.98 14.25
C VAL A 109 -2.98 -3.30 14.86
N ARG A 110 -2.09 -4.29 14.91
CA ARG A 110 -2.43 -5.64 15.40
C ARG A 110 -1.44 -6.13 16.44
N PHE A 111 -1.81 -5.97 17.70
CA PHE A 111 -1.03 -6.50 18.80
C PHE A 111 -1.04 -8.04 18.83
N ASN A 112 -2.13 -8.68 18.36
CA ASN A 112 -2.26 -10.15 18.36
C ASN A 112 -1.35 -10.91 17.38
N LEU A 113 -0.68 -10.22 16.44
CA LEU A 113 0.31 -10.83 15.53
C LEU A 113 1.76 -10.67 16.02
N LEU A 114 2.02 -9.88 17.07
CA LEU A 114 3.34 -9.82 17.70
C LEU A 114 3.67 -11.09 18.52
N ALA A 115 2.66 -11.87 18.90
CA ALA A 115 2.88 -13.14 19.58
C ALA A 115 3.59 -14.13 18.64
N PRO A 116 4.81 -14.61 18.97
CA PRO A 116 5.54 -15.56 18.14
C PRO A 116 4.76 -16.89 18.06
N ARG A 117 4.06 -17.11 16.95
CA ARG A 117 3.38 -18.39 16.69
C ARG A 117 4.35 -19.36 16.02
N PHE A 118 4.95 -20.26 16.81
CA PHE A 118 5.83 -21.33 16.34
C PHE A 118 5.20 -22.22 15.25
N SER A 119 3.87 -22.26 15.17
CA SER A 119 3.13 -22.97 14.11
C SER A 119 3.35 -22.40 12.69
N ARG A 120 3.90 -21.19 12.55
CA ARG A 120 4.28 -20.58 11.25
C ARG A 120 5.72 -20.87 10.81
N LEU A 121 6.58 -21.38 11.70
CA LEU A 121 8.02 -21.62 11.49
C LEU A 121 8.36 -23.06 11.08
N SER A 122 7.37 -23.89 10.72
CA SER A 122 7.66 -25.25 10.25
C SER A 122 8.19 -25.24 8.80
N PHE A 123 9.48 -25.55 8.64
CA PHE A 123 10.17 -25.64 7.35
C PHE A 123 9.45 -26.57 6.35
N THR A 124 8.91 -27.69 6.85
CA THR A 124 8.15 -28.68 6.09
C THR A 124 6.87 -28.11 5.46
N LYS A 125 6.06 -27.35 6.21
CA LYS A 125 4.86 -26.70 5.65
C LYS A 125 5.20 -25.57 4.68
N GLY A 126 6.36 -24.93 4.82
CA GLY A 126 6.87 -23.94 3.87
C GLY A 126 7.26 -24.60 2.54
N PHE A 127 8.03 -25.68 2.59
CA PHE A 127 8.47 -26.42 1.42
C PHE A 127 7.30 -27.09 0.67
N CYS A 128 6.35 -27.72 1.38
CA CYS A 128 5.14 -28.26 0.75
C CYS A 128 4.21 -27.18 0.17
N ARG A 129 4.24 -25.94 0.68
CA ARG A 129 3.50 -24.80 0.08
C ARG A 129 4.16 -24.30 -1.21
N LEU A 130 5.50 -24.29 -1.24
CA LEU A 130 6.28 -23.91 -2.42
C LEU A 130 6.09 -24.92 -3.56
N PHE A 131 6.11 -26.22 -3.25
CA PHE A 131 6.00 -27.30 -4.24
C PHE A 131 4.60 -27.90 -4.41
N GLY A 132 3.56 -27.31 -3.78
CA GLY A 132 2.16 -27.67 -4.06
C GLY A 132 1.66 -29.00 -3.46
N PHE A 133 2.43 -29.66 -2.60
CA PHE A 133 2.02 -30.92 -1.94
C PHE A 133 1.00 -30.75 -0.78
N SER A 134 0.58 -29.52 -0.47
CA SER A 134 -0.42 -29.27 0.57
C SER A 134 -1.84 -29.25 -0.03
N SER A 135 -2.63 -30.25 0.36
CA SER A 135 -4.01 -30.61 -0.07
C SER A 135 -5.10 -29.51 -0.02
N GLY A 136 -4.78 -28.22 0.11
CA GLY A 136 -5.82 -27.17 0.19
C GLY A 136 -5.38 -25.74 -0.11
N SER A 137 -4.11 -25.48 -0.46
CA SER A 137 -3.65 -24.13 -0.84
C SER A 137 -3.19 -24.14 -2.28
N ALA A 138 -3.77 -23.27 -3.13
CA ALA A 138 -3.35 -23.10 -4.52
C ALA A 138 -1.81 -23.05 -4.63
N PRO A 139 -1.20 -23.84 -5.53
CA PRO A 139 0.25 -24.00 -5.56
C PRO A 139 0.93 -22.65 -5.76
N ALA A 140 2.01 -22.38 -5.03
CA ALA A 140 2.84 -21.18 -5.27
C ALA A 140 3.26 -21.08 -6.75
N CYS A 141 3.43 -22.23 -7.41
CA CYS A 141 3.68 -22.36 -8.85
C CYS A 141 2.62 -21.68 -9.73
N ALA A 142 1.35 -21.59 -9.31
CA ALA A 142 0.30 -20.91 -10.09
C ALA A 142 0.50 -19.38 -10.16
N ARG A 143 1.34 -18.81 -9.29
CA ARG A 143 1.69 -17.38 -9.33
C ARG A 143 2.93 -17.09 -10.16
N LEU A 144 3.81 -18.08 -10.37
CA LEU A 144 5.03 -17.93 -11.16
C LEU A 144 4.80 -17.35 -12.56
N PRO A 145 3.84 -17.82 -13.39
CA PRO A 145 3.66 -17.25 -14.72
C PRO A 145 3.24 -15.78 -14.68
N VAL A 146 2.49 -15.37 -13.65
CA VAL A 146 2.09 -13.97 -13.46
C VAL A 146 3.28 -13.10 -13.07
N GLU A 147 4.13 -13.58 -12.16
CA GLU A 147 5.34 -12.85 -11.75
C GLU A 147 6.37 -12.77 -12.89
N ILE A 148 6.52 -13.83 -13.69
CA ILE A 148 7.37 -13.83 -14.89
C ILE A 148 6.85 -12.85 -15.94
N ALA A 149 5.53 -12.83 -16.18
CA ALA A 149 4.92 -11.87 -17.09
C ALA A 149 5.12 -10.41 -16.63
N LYS A 150 5.03 -10.15 -15.32
CA LYS A 150 5.35 -8.83 -14.74
C LYS A 150 6.80 -8.46 -14.96
N LEU A 151 7.74 -9.38 -14.70
CA LEU A 151 9.16 -9.15 -14.93
C LEU A 151 9.45 -8.83 -16.39
N ALA A 152 8.88 -9.60 -17.32
CA ALA A 152 9.02 -9.34 -18.75
C ALA A 152 8.48 -7.97 -19.14
N LEU A 153 7.33 -7.56 -18.59
CA LEU A 153 6.76 -6.24 -18.81
C LEU A 153 7.67 -5.12 -18.26
N TYR A 154 8.25 -5.30 -17.05
CA TYR A 154 9.18 -4.33 -16.48
C TYR A 154 10.45 -4.18 -17.32
N VAL A 155 11.02 -5.29 -17.80
CA VAL A 155 12.19 -5.26 -18.70
C VAL A 155 11.85 -4.59 -20.03
N PHE A 156 10.70 -4.90 -20.60
CA PHE A 156 10.26 -4.31 -21.87
C PHE A 156 10.04 -2.80 -21.76
N VAL A 157 9.28 -2.36 -20.75
CA VAL A 157 9.05 -0.93 -20.49
C VAL A 157 10.35 -0.21 -20.16
N GLY A 158 11.18 -0.79 -19.29
CA GLY A 158 12.49 -0.24 -18.92
C GLY A 158 13.41 -0.10 -20.13
N GLY A 159 13.42 -1.09 -21.03
CA GLY A 159 14.17 -1.06 -22.28
C GLY A 159 13.71 0.06 -23.21
N ILE A 160 12.39 0.27 -23.37
CA ILE A 160 11.85 1.37 -24.18
C ILE A 160 12.26 2.73 -23.61
N ILE A 161 12.09 2.93 -22.31
CA ILE A 161 12.44 4.20 -21.65
C ILE A 161 13.95 4.45 -21.78
N SER A 162 14.77 3.45 -21.53
CA SER A 162 16.22 3.55 -21.70
C SER A 162 16.60 3.87 -23.15
N ALA A 163 15.97 3.24 -24.14
CA ALA A 163 16.26 3.49 -25.54
C ALA A 163 15.85 4.92 -25.96
N LEU A 164 14.67 5.38 -25.56
CA LEU A 164 14.20 6.74 -25.84
C LEU A 164 15.13 7.81 -25.25
N VAL A 165 15.60 7.58 -24.04
CA VAL A 165 16.52 8.50 -23.34
C VAL A 165 17.88 8.50 -24.02
N SER A 166 18.42 7.32 -24.36
CA SER A 166 19.67 7.22 -25.11
C SER A 166 19.58 7.92 -26.48
N ILE A 167 18.44 7.79 -27.19
CA ILE A 167 18.24 8.48 -28.48
C ILE A 167 18.18 9.99 -28.30
N ALA A 168 17.44 10.48 -27.29
CA ALA A 168 17.37 11.91 -26.99
C ALA A 168 18.75 12.48 -26.65
N VAL A 169 19.51 11.77 -25.82
CA VAL A 169 20.86 12.18 -25.42
C VAL A 169 21.82 12.17 -26.61
N CYS A 170 21.83 11.11 -27.42
CA CYS A 170 22.65 11.05 -28.62
C CYS A 170 22.31 12.18 -29.61
N ARG A 171 21.03 12.50 -29.80
CA ARG A 171 20.60 13.57 -30.72
C ARG A 171 21.10 14.93 -30.27
N GLU A 172 21.11 15.21 -28.98
CA GLU A 172 21.57 16.49 -28.43
C GLU A 172 23.10 16.61 -28.48
N LEU A 173 23.84 15.53 -28.17
CA LEU A 173 25.29 15.48 -28.34
C LEU A 173 25.73 15.62 -29.80
N LEU A 174 25.04 14.94 -30.73
CA LEU A 174 25.34 15.00 -32.17
C LEU A 174 24.90 16.32 -32.81
N GLY A 175 23.94 17.03 -32.21
CA GLY A 175 23.36 18.29 -32.70
C GLY A 175 24.25 19.52 -32.51
N GLY A 176 25.41 19.39 -31.87
CA GLY A 176 26.41 20.47 -31.77
C GLY A 176 26.10 21.55 -30.73
N ALA A 177 25.09 21.36 -29.88
CA ALA A 177 24.77 22.29 -28.79
C ALA A 177 25.79 22.15 -27.65
N VAL A 178 26.91 22.87 -27.80
CA VAL A 178 27.85 23.30 -26.77
C VAL A 178 28.52 22.15 -25.99
N TRP A 179 29.76 21.85 -26.38
CA TRP A 179 30.71 20.97 -25.66
C TRP A 179 31.23 21.59 -24.36
N GLN A 180 30.38 22.32 -23.63
CA GLN A 180 30.73 22.79 -22.29
C GLN A 180 30.43 21.66 -21.30
N PRO A 181 31.40 21.26 -20.46
CA PRO A 181 31.22 20.19 -19.48
C PRO A 181 30.00 20.40 -18.59
N GLU A 182 29.71 21.65 -18.23
CA GLU A 182 28.59 22.04 -17.38
C GLU A 182 27.23 21.75 -18.03
N VAL A 183 27.08 22.08 -19.31
CA VAL A 183 25.85 21.86 -20.09
C VAL A 183 25.60 20.37 -20.28
N ILE A 184 26.65 19.60 -20.59
CA ILE A 184 26.56 18.14 -20.76
C ILE A 184 26.14 17.46 -19.44
N LEU A 185 26.72 17.87 -18.31
CA LEU A 185 26.39 17.32 -17.00
C LEU A 185 24.96 17.65 -16.56
N GLN A 186 24.52 18.91 -16.76
CA GLN A 186 23.14 19.31 -16.46
C GLN A 186 22.14 18.56 -17.33
N PHE A 187 22.39 18.51 -18.64
CA PHE A 187 21.53 17.82 -19.58
C PHE A 187 21.46 16.31 -19.29
N GLY A 188 22.59 15.66 -19.03
CA GLY A 188 22.64 14.26 -18.61
C GLY A 188 21.88 13.99 -17.31
N HIS A 189 21.99 14.90 -16.33
CA HIS A 189 21.25 14.81 -15.08
C HIS A 189 19.72 14.91 -15.30
N TYR A 190 19.26 15.93 -16.02
CA TYR A 190 17.83 16.14 -16.25
C TYR A 190 17.20 15.04 -17.11
N SER A 191 17.90 14.58 -18.15
CA SER A 191 17.43 13.48 -19.01
C SER A 191 17.33 12.16 -18.24
N LEU A 192 18.34 11.83 -17.41
CA LEU A 192 18.31 10.64 -16.56
C LEU A 192 17.20 10.73 -15.49
N LEU A 193 17.02 11.91 -14.89
CA LEU A 193 15.98 12.12 -13.88
C LEU A 193 14.59 11.99 -14.50
N ALA A 194 14.36 12.59 -15.68
CA ALA A 194 13.11 12.47 -16.43
C ALA A 194 12.83 10.99 -16.81
N ALA A 195 13.85 10.26 -17.25
CA ALA A 195 13.76 8.83 -17.51
C ALA A 195 13.32 8.03 -16.27
N ALA A 196 13.97 8.30 -15.13
CA ALA A 196 13.69 7.63 -13.88
C ALA A 196 12.26 7.93 -13.39
N PHE A 197 11.80 9.17 -13.53
CA PHE A 197 10.42 9.55 -13.23
C PHE A 197 9.41 8.85 -14.14
N ALA A 198 9.66 8.80 -15.44
CA ALA A 198 8.80 8.09 -16.39
C ALA A 198 8.71 6.60 -16.04
N ALA A 199 9.84 5.95 -15.74
CA ALA A 199 9.88 4.55 -15.35
C ALA A 199 9.13 4.31 -14.03
N ALA A 200 9.37 5.16 -13.02
CA ALA A 200 8.69 5.08 -11.74
C ALA A 200 7.17 5.26 -11.88
N ALA A 201 6.72 6.18 -12.74
CA ALA A 201 5.31 6.39 -13.04
C ALA A 201 4.66 5.16 -13.68
N VAL A 202 5.34 4.50 -14.63
CA VAL A 202 4.81 3.27 -15.23
C VAL A 202 4.73 2.13 -14.22
N ILE A 203 5.77 1.94 -13.39
CA ILE A 203 5.75 0.92 -12.33
C ILE A 203 4.61 1.22 -11.34
N LEU A 204 4.37 2.49 -11.00
CA LEU A 204 3.26 2.89 -10.13
C LEU A 204 1.91 2.52 -10.75
N LEU A 205 1.70 2.80 -12.04
CA LEU A 205 0.47 2.43 -12.75
C LEU A 205 0.26 0.91 -12.77
N LEU A 206 1.33 0.14 -13.01
CA LEU A 206 1.28 -1.32 -12.99
C LEU A 206 0.99 -1.87 -11.59
N GLY A 207 1.65 -1.32 -10.57
CA GLY A 207 1.39 -1.66 -9.17
C GLY A 207 -0.03 -1.32 -8.73
N PHE A 208 -0.59 -0.21 -9.21
CA PHE A 208 -1.97 0.17 -8.96
C PHE A 208 -2.96 -0.80 -9.64
N ALA A 209 -2.71 -1.17 -10.91
CA ALA A 209 -3.51 -2.16 -11.60
C ALA A 209 -3.47 -3.53 -10.88
N ASP A 210 -2.28 -3.95 -10.43
CA ASP A 210 -2.11 -5.16 -9.61
C ASP A 210 -2.89 -5.07 -8.30
N TYR A 211 -2.86 -3.93 -7.61
CA TYR A 211 -3.67 -3.69 -6.41
C TYR A 211 -5.16 -3.89 -6.69
N LEU A 212 -5.70 -3.33 -7.78
CA LEU A 212 -7.11 -3.50 -8.15
C LEU A 212 -7.46 -4.98 -8.43
N ILE A 213 -6.58 -5.70 -9.12
CA ILE A 213 -6.76 -7.15 -9.37
C ILE A 213 -6.75 -7.91 -8.05
N GLN A 214 -5.82 -7.61 -7.15
CA GLN A 214 -5.75 -8.23 -5.84
C GLN A 214 -6.99 -7.93 -4.99
N GLN A 215 -7.50 -6.70 -5.04
CA GLN A 215 -8.72 -6.31 -4.34
C GLN A 215 -9.94 -7.05 -4.90
N LYS A 216 -10.08 -7.15 -6.24
CA LYS A 216 -11.12 -7.97 -6.87
C LYS A 216 -11.02 -9.44 -6.47
N ARG A 217 -9.82 -10.02 -6.48
CA ARG A 217 -9.56 -11.40 -6.05
C ARG A 217 -9.92 -11.62 -4.57
N ARG A 218 -9.57 -10.67 -3.70
CA ARG A 218 -9.93 -10.70 -2.27
C ARG A 218 -11.45 -10.68 -2.09
N THR A 219 -12.13 -9.73 -2.72
CA THR A 219 -13.59 -9.64 -2.65
C THR A 219 -14.26 -10.89 -3.19
N ALA A 220 -13.76 -11.46 -4.29
CA ALA A 220 -14.25 -12.72 -4.85
C ALA A 220 -14.07 -13.91 -3.89
N ARG A 221 -12.93 -14.00 -3.18
CA ARG A 221 -12.69 -15.03 -2.16
C ARG A 221 -13.63 -14.91 -0.97
N LEU A 222 -14.00 -13.69 -0.59
CA LEU A 222 -14.89 -13.39 0.52
C LEU A 222 -16.39 -13.49 0.16
N ARG A 223 -16.75 -13.75 -1.11
CA ARG A 223 -18.14 -14.00 -1.50
C ARG A 223 -18.73 -15.18 -0.74
N MET A 224 -20.04 -15.09 -0.55
CA MET A 224 -20.80 -16.01 0.29
C MET A 224 -21.77 -16.83 -0.55
N ASP A 225 -22.03 -18.03 -0.06
CA ASP A 225 -23.17 -18.84 -0.51
C ASP A 225 -24.46 -18.39 0.16
N ALA A 226 -25.61 -18.80 -0.39
CA ALA A 226 -26.92 -18.48 0.18
C ALA A 226 -27.05 -18.94 1.65
N ASN A 227 -26.47 -20.10 1.97
CA ASN A 227 -26.52 -20.67 3.31
C ASN A 227 -25.61 -19.89 4.28
N GLU A 228 -24.38 -19.57 3.87
CA GLU A 228 -23.45 -18.74 4.66
C GLU A 228 -24.05 -17.36 4.94
N PHE A 229 -24.66 -16.73 3.93
CA PHE A 229 -25.30 -15.41 4.08
C PHE A 229 -26.46 -15.45 5.08
N LYS A 230 -27.35 -16.45 4.99
CA LYS A 230 -28.45 -16.63 5.95
C LYS A 230 -27.94 -16.88 7.37
N GLN A 231 -26.87 -17.66 7.52
CA GLN A 231 -26.27 -17.93 8.83
C GLN A 231 -25.66 -16.67 9.44
N GLU A 232 -24.93 -15.86 8.65
CA GLU A 232 -24.38 -14.59 9.13
C GLU A 232 -25.47 -13.58 9.52
N LEU A 233 -26.60 -13.55 8.81
CA LEU A 233 -27.75 -12.73 9.17
C LEU A 233 -28.35 -13.16 10.51
N ARG A 234 -28.51 -14.47 10.73
CA ARG A 234 -29.00 -15.03 12.01
C ARG A 234 -28.04 -14.71 13.16
N GLU A 235 -26.74 -14.82 12.94
CA GLU A 235 -25.73 -14.48 13.97
C GLU A 235 -25.63 -12.98 14.26
N ASN A 236 -25.97 -12.11 13.30
CA ASN A 236 -25.93 -10.65 13.47
C ASN A 236 -27.21 -10.07 14.07
N GLU A 237 -28.36 -10.44 13.53
CA GLU A 237 -29.65 -9.88 13.93
C GLU A 237 -30.29 -10.64 15.09
N GLY A 238 -29.72 -11.80 15.45
CA GLY A 238 -30.31 -12.77 16.35
C GLY A 238 -31.42 -13.57 15.65
N ASP A 239 -31.90 -14.62 16.31
CA ASP A 239 -33.05 -15.36 15.81
C ASP A 239 -34.26 -14.43 15.70
N ALA A 240 -35.00 -14.50 14.60
CA ALA A 240 -36.14 -13.60 14.35
C ALA A 240 -37.18 -13.70 15.48
N GLN A 241 -37.30 -14.89 16.09
CA GLN A 241 -38.12 -15.12 17.27
C GLN A 241 -37.64 -14.31 18.49
N GLN A 242 -36.33 -14.25 18.75
CA GLN A 242 -35.80 -13.47 19.87
C GLN A 242 -35.94 -11.96 19.64
N ARG A 243 -35.81 -11.49 18.40
CA ARG A 243 -36.05 -10.08 18.05
C ARG A 243 -37.52 -9.69 18.25
N GLY A 244 -38.45 -10.58 17.87
CA GLY A 244 -39.88 -10.41 18.12
C GLY A 244 -40.21 -10.36 19.62
N MET A 245 -39.62 -11.27 20.39
CA MET A 245 -39.79 -11.35 21.85
C MET A 245 -39.24 -10.09 22.56
N ARG A 246 -38.06 -9.59 22.15
CA ARG A 246 -37.54 -8.29 22.65
C ARG A 246 -38.48 -7.14 22.33
N LYS A 247 -39.05 -7.10 21.12
CA LYS A 247 -39.97 -6.03 20.70
C LYS A 247 -41.29 -6.08 21.49
N GLN A 248 -41.81 -7.27 21.78
CA GLN A 248 -42.96 -7.48 22.65
C GLN A 248 -42.67 -7.02 24.08
N LEU A 249 -41.52 -7.41 24.64
CA LEU A 249 -41.10 -7.00 25.98
C LEU A 249 -40.97 -5.47 26.11
N HIS A 250 -40.37 -4.81 25.11
CA HIS A 250 -40.29 -3.35 25.06
C HIS A 250 -41.67 -2.68 25.00
N PHE A 251 -42.60 -3.26 24.24
CA PHE A 251 -43.97 -2.77 24.18
C PHE A 251 -44.69 -2.92 25.52
N GLU A 252 -44.50 -4.05 26.21
CA GLU A 252 -45.11 -4.34 27.50
C GLU A 252 -44.60 -3.39 28.61
N ILE A 253 -43.29 -3.12 28.63
CA ILE A 253 -42.67 -2.13 29.53
C ILE A 253 -43.17 -0.70 29.21
N ALA A 254 -43.28 -0.34 27.93
CA ALA A 254 -43.82 0.96 27.52
C ALA A 254 -45.31 1.12 27.88
N ALA A 255 -46.08 0.03 27.77
CA ALA A 255 -47.49 -0.02 28.14
C ALA A 255 -47.70 0.17 29.65
N GLN A 256 -46.83 -0.39 30.50
CA GLN A 256 -46.87 -0.16 31.95
C GLN A 256 -46.73 1.33 32.29
N ASN A 257 -45.81 2.03 31.62
CA ASN A 257 -45.62 3.47 31.80
C ASN A 257 -46.79 4.30 31.25
N LEU A 258 -47.46 3.81 30.19
CA LEU A 258 -48.67 4.43 29.64
C LEU A 258 -49.85 4.32 30.61
N VAL A 259 -50.04 3.19 31.28
CA VAL A 259 -51.12 3.02 32.28
C VAL A 259 -50.96 4.00 33.44
N GLN A 260 -49.72 4.21 33.94
CA GLN A 260 -49.46 5.23 34.96
C GLN A 260 -49.69 6.67 34.46
N LYS A 261 -49.32 6.97 33.21
CA LYS A 261 -49.56 8.29 32.60
C LYS A 261 -51.03 8.56 32.35
N VAL A 262 -51.82 7.56 32.00
CA VAL A 262 -53.29 7.68 31.86
C VAL A 262 -53.94 7.92 33.22
N ARG A 263 -53.47 7.27 34.29
CA ARG A 263 -54.00 7.46 35.65
C ARG A 263 -53.78 8.87 36.22
N SER A 264 -52.75 9.58 35.74
CA SER A 264 -52.43 10.95 36.15
C SER A 264 -52.91 12.02 35.16
N ALA A 265 -53.55 11.64 34.05
CA ALA A 265 -54.00 12.58 33.03
C ALA A 265 -55.33 13.25 33.39
N LYS A 266 -55.39 14.58 33.24
CA LYS A 266 -56.56 15.41 33.60
C LYS A 266 -57.69 15.35 32.55
N VAL A 267 -57.36 15.09 31.29
CA VAL A 267 -58.29 14.89 30.17
C VAL A 267 -57.66 13.87 29.20
N VAL A 268 -58.44 12.87 28.79
CA VAL A 268 -58.04 11.89 27.77
C VAL A 268 -58.89 12.12 26.53
N ILE A 269 -58.24 12.48 25.43
CA ILE A 269 -58.89 12.63 24.12
C ILE A 269 -58.75 11.30 23.39
N PHE A 270 -59.84 10.55 23.25
CA PHE A 270 -59.87 9.36 22.41
C PHE A 270 -60.57 9.68 21.09
N GLY A 271 -59.87 9.46 19.97
CA GLY A 271 -60.44 9.55 18.64
C GLY A 271 -60.81 8.16 18.15
N ASN A 272 -62.09 7.91 17.88
CA ASN A 272 -62.51 6.68 17.22
C ASN A 272 -62.26 6.79 15.71
N SER A 273 -61.07 6.42 15.24
CA SER A 273 -60.86 6.18 13.81
C SER A 273 -61.18 4.72 13.49
N ARG A 274 -62.47 4.38 13.42
CA ARG A 274 -62.91 3.27 12.59
C ARG A 274 -62.98 3.79 11.16
N GLY A 275 -61.95 3.50 10.37
CA GLY A 275 -61.91 3.73 8.94
C GLY A 275 -60.91 2.79 8.30
N ALA A 276 -61.46 1.82 7.54
CA ALA A 276 -60.87 0.97 6.51
C ALA A 276 -59.46 0.40 6.72
#